data_AF-A0A382N0Y0-F1
#
_entry.id   AF-A0A382N0Y0-F1
#
_cell.length_a   1.000
_cell.length_b   1.000
_cell.length_c   1.000
_cell.angle_alpha   90.00
_cell.angle_beta   90.00
_cell.angle_gamma   90.00
#
_symmetry.space_group_name_H-M   'P 1'
#
loop_
_entity.id
_entity.type
_entity.pdbx_description
1 polymer ?
#
loop_
_entity_poly.entity_id
_entity_poly.type
_entity_poly.pdbx_seq_one_letter_code
_entity_poly.pdbx_strand_id
1 'polypeptide(L)'
;MVLSKTINLWRNDLGKLLRYYERTKIQLKTLFLYLFLFFIFLNIGSYWFAMLTAFPNLVFGKTFSYYFKVQFPVGFLGALFDSLSFFITINIIRRALRNKGNVAYIAHLSIDILIAILATFWVLFVFTISGWIVGFFDSLHQVAEVTEMYEHETNLSRRTEGYKGLLQDAIRHPFQNLQNIYFGLLMGLSAIIPTAIHLSMFFKSLYITTFHSN
;
A
#
# COMPACT_ATOMS: atom_id res chain seq x y z
N MET A 1 -17.66 -22.86 -21.03
CA MET A 1 -16.50 -23.80 -20.97
C MET A 1 -15.17 -23.09 -20.65
N VAL A 2 -14.86 -21.97 -21.31
CA VAL A 2 -13.60 -21.19 -21.11
C VAL A 2 -13.41 -20.72 -19.68
N LEU A 3 -14.38 -19.99 -19.09
CA LEU A 3 -14.26 -19.44 -17.73
C LEU A 3 -13.97 -20.50 -16.65
N SER A 4 -14.61 -21.67 -16.73
CA SER A 4 -14.36 -22.76 -15.78
C SER A 4 -12.93 -23.31 -15.90
N LYS A 5 -12.42 -23.45 -17.14
CA LYS A 5 -11.01 -23.82 -17.38
C LYS A 5 -10.07 -22.74 -16.86
N THR A 6 -10.38 -21.46 -17.09
CA THR A 6 -9.58 -20.32 -16.60
C THR A 6 -9.47 -20.35 -15.08
N ILE A 7 -10.59 -20.53 -14.38
CA ILE A 7 -10.64 -20.59 -12.92
C ILE A 7 -9.84 -21.78 -12.40
N ASN A 8 -9.90 -22.95 -13.07
CA ASN A 8 -9.13 -24.12 -12.67
C ASN A 8 -7.62 -23.92 -12.83
N LEU A 9 -7.17 -23.31 -13.93
CA LEU A 9 -5.76 -22.96 -14.13
C LEU A 9 -5.28 -21.94 -13.09
N TRP A 10 -6.09 -20.90 -12.86
CA TRP A 10 -5.79 -19.88 -11.85
C TRP A 10 -5.69 -20.49 -10.45
N ARG A 11 -6.64 -21.37 -10.10
CA ARG A 11 -6.64 -22.12 -8.83
C ARG A 11 -5.40 -22.99 -8.68
N ASN A 12 -4.94 -23.64 -9.75
CA ASN A 12 -3.74 -24.47 -9.73
C ASN A 12 -2.47 -23.64 -9.52
N ASP A 13 -2.33 -22.52 -10.21
CA ASP A 13 -1.17 -21.63 -10.09
C ASP A 13 -1.13 -20.96 -8.70
N LEU A 14 -2.28 -20.49 -8.20
CA LEU A 14 -2.39 -19.94 -6.86
C LEU A 14 -2.10 -20.99 -5.78
N GLY A 15 -2.51 -22.24 -6.00
CA GLY A 15 -2.17 -23.37 -5.13
C GLY A 15 -0.68 -23.72 -5.13
N LYS A 16 0.02 -23.59 -6.26
CA LYS A 16 1.49 -23.73 -6.32
C LYS A 16 2.17 -22.62 -5.53
N LEU A 17 1.73 -21.37 -5.69
CA LEU A 17 2.26 -20.22 -4.94
C LEU A 17 2.09 -20.42 -3.43
N LEU A 18 0.89 -20.81 -2.98
CA LEU A 18 0.63 -21.05 -1.56
C LEU A 18 1.53 -22.17 -1.00
N ARG A 19 1.70 -23.27 -1.74
CA ARG A 19 2.60 -24.36 -1.33
C ARG A 19 4.07 -23.93 -1.28
N TYR A 20 4.52 -23.12 -2.23
CA TYR A 20 5.86 -22.54 -2.22
C TYR A 20 6.07 -21.70 -0.96
N TYR A 21 5.14 -20.78 -0.69
CA TYR A 21 5.17 -19.95 0.52
C TYR A 21 5.18 -20.80 1.80
N GLU A 22 4.28 -21.79 1.92
CA GLU A 22 4.18 -22.65 3.11
C GLU A 22 5.42 -23.52 3.34
N ARG A 23 6.11 -23.95 2.27
CA ARG A 23 7.39 -24.69 2.37
C ARG A 23 8.55 -23.79 2.79
N THR A 24 8.57 -22.53 2.35
CA THR A 24 9.61 -21.57 2.72
C THR A 24 9.42 -21.02 4.14
N LYS A 25 8.22 -21.16 4.73
CA LYS A 25 7.79 -20.63 6.04
C LYS A 25 8.43 -21.31 7.28
N ILE A 26 9.58 -21.98 7.16
CA ILE A 26 10.15 -22.84 8.22
C ILE A 26 10.40 -22.11 9.55
N GLN A 27 10.46 -20.77 9.59
CA GLN A 27 10.43 -19.98 10.84
C GLN A 27 9.55 -18.72 10.71
N LEU A 28 8.32 -18.80 11.21
CA LEU A 28 7.29 -17.74 11.15
C LEU A 28 7.76 -16.35 11.62
N LYS A 29 8.56 -16.29 12.68
CA LYS A 29 9.06 -15.02 13.25
C LYS A 29 10.09 -14.36 12.33
N THR A 30 10.99 -15.15 11.77
CA THR A 30 12.06 -14.65 10.90
C THR A 30 11.51 -14.16 9.56
N LEU A 31 10.52 -14.85 9.00
CA LEU A 31 9.86 -14.42 7.76
C LEU A 31 9.11 -13.10 7.93
N PHE A 32 8.38 -12.92 9.03
CA PHE A 32 7.71 -11.66 9.33
C PHE A 32 8.71 -10.50 9.40
N LEU A 33 9.83 -10.68 10.13
CA LEU A 33 10.85 -9.65 10.26
C LEU A 33 11.47 -9.27 8.91
N TYR A 34 11.85 -10.27 8.09
CA TYR A 34 12.40 -10.00 6.75
C TYR A 34 11.41 -9.29 5.84
N LEU A 35 10.14 -9.71 5.86
CA LEU A 35 9.08 -9.08 5.06
C LEU A 35 8.81 -7.65 5.51
N PHE A 36 8.79 -7.42 6.83
CA PHE A 36 8.62 -6.10 7.41
C PHE A 36 9.77 -5.16 7.05
N LEU A 37 11.03 -5.61 7.18
CA LEU A 37 12.19 -4.83 6.76
C LEU A 37 12.17 -4.55 5.26
N PHE A 38 11.83 -5.55 4.44
CA PHE A 38 11.66 -5.36 3.00
C PHE A 38 10.63 -4.27 2.70
N PHE A 39 9.47 -4.29 3.36
CA PHE A 39 8.45 -3.28 3.16
C PHE A 39 8.84 -1.90 3.72
N ILE A 40 9.69 -1.81 4.74
CA ILE A 40 10.25 -0.51 5.18
C ILE A 40 11.03 0.12 4.03
N PHE A 41 11.98 -0.62 3.45
CA PHE A 41 12.78 -0.10 2.34
C PHE A 41 11.92 0.25 1.13
N LEU A 42 10.91 -0.57 0.83
CA LEU A 42 10.00 -0.32 -0.27
C LEU A 42 9.14 0.94 -0.04
N ASN A 43 8.59 1.12 1.17
CA ASN A 43 7.79 2.31 1.49
C ASN A 43 8.63 3.59 1.49
N ILE A 44 9.84 3.55 2.03
CA ILE A 44 10.77 4.70 1.99
C ILE A 44 11.17 5.01 0.54
N GLY A 45 11.44 3.99 -0.27
CA GLY A 45 11.74 4.14 -1.69
C GLY A 45 10.57 4.77 -2.46
N SER A 46 9.35 4.26 -2.27
CA SER A 46 8.13 4.82 -2.85
C SER A 46 7.88 6.25 -2.39
N TYR A 47 8.13 6.54 -1.12
CA TYR A 47 8.03 7.89 -0.55
C TYR A 47 8.94 8.88 -1.25
N TRP A 48 10.24 8.58 -1.34
CA TRP A 48 11.17 9.47 -2.00
C TRP A 48 10.92 9.58 -3.49
N PHE A 49 10.55 8.47 -4.14
CA PHE A 49 10.17 8.49 -5.54
C PHE A 49 8.96 9.40 -5.79
N ALA A 50 7.92 9.31 -4.95
CA ALA A 50 6.75 10.16 -5.01
C ALA A 50 7.08 11.63 -4.69
N MET A 51 7.91 11.90 -3.68
CA MET A 51 8.34 13.26 -3.35
C MET A 51 9.14 13.91 -4.48
N LEU A 52 10.10 13.18 -5.09
CA LEU A 52 10.94 13.70 -6.17
C LEU A 52 10.14 14.00 -7.44
N THR A 53 9.16 13.16 -7.76
CA THR A 53 8.39 13.26 -9.01
C THR A 53 7.17 14.16 -8.87
N ALA A 54 6.48 14.14 -7.72
CA ALA A 54 5.32 14.98 -7.48
C ALA A 54 5.71 16.33 -6.90
N PHE A 55 6.59 16.42 -5.90
CA PHE A 55 6.87 17.65 -5.16
C PHE A 55 8.38 17.98 -5.06
N PRO A 56 9.09 18.13 -6.19
CA PRO A 56 10.54 18.34 -6.18
C PRO A 56 10.96 19.59 -5.39
N ASN A 57 10.14 20.64 -5.40
CA ASN A 57 10.39 21.88 -4.67
C ASN A 57 10.48 21.67 -3.14
N LEU A 58 9.78 20.67 -2.60
CA LEU A 58 9.81 20.35 -1.17
C LEU A 58 11.08 19.56 -0.79
N VAL A 59 11.65 18.83 -1.74
CA VAL A 59 12.88 18.05 -1.57
C VAL A 59 14.12 18.94 -1.65
N PHE A 60 14.17 19.85 -2.63
CA PHE A 60 15.31 20.74 -2.83
C PHE A 60 15.18 22.10 -2.12
N GLY A 61 14.11 22.29 -1.35
CA GLY A 61 13.82 23.51 -0.60
C GLY A 61 14.26 23.48 0.86
N LYS A 62 13.93 24.55 1.59
CA LYS A 62 14.18 24.67 3.05
C LYS A 62 13.41 23.64 3.89
N THR A 63 12.42 22.98 3.29
CA THR A 63 11.53 21.98 3.91
C THR A 63 12.12 20.58 3.96
N PHE A 64 13.29 20.33 3.35
CA PHE A 64 13.91 19.01 3.27
C PHE A 64 14.03 18.31 4.63
N SER A 65 14.48 19.03 5.67
CA SER A 65 14.67 18.45 7.00
C SER A 65 13.38 17.89 7.60
N TYR A 66 12.23 18.52 7.33
CA TYR A 66 10.95 18.04 7.81
C TYR A 66 10.57 16.74 7.09
N TYR A 67 10.57 16.75 5.75
CA TYR A 67 10.21 15.59 4.93
C TYR A 67 11.18 14.41 5.12
N PHE A 68 12.46 14.69 5.41
CA PHE A 68 13.42 13.68 5.81
C PHE A 68 13.05 12.99 7.14
N LYS A 69 12.51 13.71 8.12
CA LYS A 69 12.03 13.08 9.37
C LYS A 69 10.74 12.29 9.15
N VAL A 70 9.84 12.78 8.29
CA VAL A 70 8.57 12.12 7.95
C VAL A 70 8.76 10.73 7.33
N GLN A 71 9.87 10.49 6.60
CA GLN A 71 10.13 9.19 5.98
C GLN A 71 10.12 8.01 6.98
N PHE A 72 10.54 8.23 8.23
CA PHE A 72 10.67 7.17 9.23
C PHE A 72 9.30 6.64 9.69
N PRO A 73 8.37 7.47 10.20
CA PRO A 73 7.03 7.02 10.53
C PRO A 73 6.26 6.56 9.28
N VAL A 74 6.46 7.18 8.11
CA VAL A 74 5.85 6.71 6.85
C VAL A 74 6.32 5.31 6.50
N GLY A 75 7.64 5.07 6.51
CA GLY A 75 8.23 3.78 6.22
C GLY A 75 7.77 2.69 7.21
N PHE A 76 7.75 3.01 8.49
CA PHE A 76 7.34 2.07 9.54
C PHE A 76 5.85 1.72 9.47
N LEU A 77 4.96 2.72 9.43
CA LEU A 77 3.51 2.51 9.42
C LEU A 77 3.04 1.91 8.09
N GLY A 78 3.66 2.30 6.98
CA GLY A 78 3.43 1.68 5.68
C GLY A 78 3.83 0.21 5.68
N ALA A 79 5.03 -0.11 6.16
CA ALA A 79 5.49 -1.49 6.25
C ALA A 79 4.65 -2.37 7.16
N LEU A 80 4.11 -1.81 8.24
CA LEU A 80 3.21 -2.51 9.14
C LEU A 80 1.93 -2.95 8.42
N PHE A 81 1.32 -2.03 7.66
CA PHE A 81 0.12 -2.33 6.89
C PHE A 81 0.39 -3.31 5.76
N ASP A 82 1.47 -3.13 4.99
CA ASP A 82 1.81 -4.01 3.87
C ASP A 82 2.15 -5.44 4.34
N SER A 83 2.83 -5.55 5.47
CA SER A 83 3.09 -6.86 6.09
C SER A 83 1.77 -7.51 6.51
N LEU A 84 0.91 -6.77 7.21
CA LEU A 84 -0.39 -7.28 7.66
C LEU A 84 -1.29 -7.68 6.49
N SER A 85 -1.39 -6.83 5.48
CA SER A 85 -2.19 -7.06 4.27
C SER A 85 -1.71 -8.31 3.53
N PHE A 86 -0.39 -8.51 3.41
CA PHE A 86 0.19 -9.74 2.84
C PHE A 86 -0.27 -11.00 3.58
N PHE A 87 -0.20 -11.03 4.92
CA PHE A 87 -0.63 -12.20 5.69
C PHE A 87 -2.15 -12.43 5.60
N ILE A 88 -2.94 -11.36 5.56
CA ILE A 88 -4.38 -11.44 5.34
C ILE A 88 -4.67 -12.03 3.96
N THR A 89 -4.02 -11.56 2.89
CA THR A 89 -4.15 -12.10 1.53
C THR A 89 -3.78 -13.57 1.46
N ILE A 90 -2.69 -14.02 2.11
CA ILE A 90 -2.36 -15.45 2.18
C ILE A 90 -3.49 -16.25 2.87
N ASN A 91 -4.10 -15.73 3.92
CA ASN A 91 -5.22 -16.39 4.59
C ASN A 91 -6.48 -16.42 3.71
N ILE A 92 -6.74 -15.35 2.95
CA ILE A 92 -7.82 -15.27 1.96
C ILE A 92 -7.60 -16.34 0.87
N ILE A 93 -6.41 -16.42 0.29
CA ILE A 93 -6.04 -17.42 -0.71
C ILE A 93 -6.24 -18.84 -0.17
N ARG A 94 -5.79 -19.12 1.06
CA ARG A 94 -5.99 -20.43 1.71
C ARG A 94 -7.47 -20.78 1.84
N ARG A 95 -8.32 -19.82 2.22
CA ARG A 95 -9.77 -20.02 2.32
C ARG A 95 -10.41 -20.20 0.93
N ALA A 96 -10.01 -19.41 -0.06
CA ALA A 96 -10.48 -19.52 -1.43
C ALA A 96 -10.20 -20.93 -1.98
N LEU A 97 -8.98 -21.44 -1.83
CA LEU A 97 -8.56 -22.75 -2.34
C LEU A 97 -9.26 -23.96 -1.67
N ARG A 98 -9.78 -23.79 -0.45
CA ARG A 98 -10.57 -24.84 0.24
C ARG A 98 -11.98 -25.00 -0.33
N ASN A 99 -12.49 -23.98 -1.02
CA ASN A 99 -13.83 -24.02 -1.58
C ASN A 99 -13.84 -24.69 -2.96
N LYS A 100 -14.77 -25.64 -3.15
CA LYS A 100 -14.91 -26.34 -4.43
C LYS A 100 -15.61 -25.49 -5.49
N GLY A 101 -16.58 -24.66 -5.08
CA GLY A 101 -17.37 -23.82 -5.98
C GLY A 101 -16.61 -22.62 -6.57
N ASN A 102 -16.85 -22.34 -7.86
CA ASN A 102 -16.20 -21.22 -8.57
C ASN A 102 -16.62 -19.85 -8.03
N VAL A 103 -17.90 -19.67 -7.69
CA VAL A 103 -18.42 -18.40 -7.15
C VAL A 103 -17.80 -18.08 -5.80
N ALA A 104 -17.79 -19.05 -4.88
CA ALA A 104 -17.18 -18.88 -3.55
C ALA A 104 -15.67 -18.60 -3.64
N TYR A 105 -14.97 -19.25 -4.57
CA TYR A 105 -13.55 -19.00 -4.82
C TYR A 105 -13.28 -17.56 -5.27
N ILE A 106 -14.05 -17.05 -6.25
CA ILE A 106 -13.93 -15.66 -6.71
C ILE A 106 -14.28 -14.69 -5.58
N ALA A 107 -15.39 -14.92 -4.88
CA ALA A 107 -15.85 -14.04 -3.80
C ALA A 107 -14.81 -13.86 -2.69
N HIS A 108 -14.11 -14.94 -2.30
CA HIS A 108 -13.02 -14.83 -1.35
C HIS A 108 -11.88 -13.97 -1.88
N LEU A 109 -11.46 -14.16 -3.13
CA LEU A 109 -10.36 -13.39 -3.71
C LEU A 109 -10.72 -11.92 -3.97
N SER A 110 -12.00 -11.60 -4.16
CA SER A 110 -12.47 -10.22 -4.24
C SER A 110 -12.24 -9.42 -2.95
N ILE A 111 -12.00 -10.08 -1.81
CA ILE A 111 -11.65 -9.38 -0.56
C ILE A 111 -10.31 -8.64 -0.70
N ASP A 112 -9.38 -9.13 -1.52
CA ASP A 112 -8.10 -8.44 -1.77
C ASP A 112 -8.30 -7.07 -2.47
N ILE A 113 -9.41 -6.87 -3.18
CA ILE A 113 -9.77 -5.55 -3.75
C ILE A 113 -10.16 -4.57 -2.64
N LEU A 114 -10.87 -5.05 -1.61
CA LEU A 114 -11.22 -4.22 -0.45
C LEU A 114 -9.95 -3.80 0.31
N ILE A 115 -8.95 -4.68 0.40
CA ILE A 115 -7.64 -4.35 0.99
C ILE A 115 -6.95 -3.25 0.18
N ALA A 116 -6.99 -3.31 -1.15
CA ALA A 116 -6.44 -2.25 -2.02
C ALA A 116 -7.17 -0.90 -1.84
N ILE A 117 -8.49 -0.91 -1.61
CA ILE A 117 -9.24 0.31 -1.27
C ILE A 117 -8.82 0.82 0.12
N LEU A 118 -8.67 -0.06 1.12
CA LEU A 118 -8.21 0.33 2.44
C LEU A 118 -6.80 0.91 2.43
N ALA A 119 -5.93 0.44 1.53
CA ALA A 119 -4.59 0.99 1.35
C ALA A 119 -4.61 2.47 0.95
N THR A 120 -5.57 2.92 0.14
CA THR A 120 -5.64 4.35 -0.26
C THR A 120 -5.99 5.24 0.92
N PHE A 121 -6.91 4.80 1.79
CA PHE A 121 -7.20 5.50 3.04
C PHE A 121 -6.05 5.42 4.05
N TRP A 122 -5.33 4.29 4.06
CA TRP A 122 -4.17 4.09 4.92
C TRP A 122 -3.07 5.11 4.63
N VAL A 123 -2.81 5.41 3.36
CA VAL A 123 -1.82 6.45 2.99
C VAL A 123 -2.16 7.79 3.68
N LEU A 124 -3.41 8.26 3.61
CA LEU A 124 -3.83 9.51 4.25
C LEU A 124 -3.64 9.47 5.77
N PHE A 125 -3.98 8.34 6.40
CA PHE A 125 -3.77 8.13 7.82
C PHE A 125 -2.29 8.20 8.19
N VAL A 126 -1.43 7.48 7.46
CA VAL A 126 0.02 7.45 7.69
C VAL A 126 0.61 8.84 7.61
N PHE A 127 0.26 9.64 6.60
CA PHE A 127 0.77 10.99 6.49
C PHE A 127 0.31 11.90 7.62
N THR A 128 -0.96 11.81 8.01
CA THR A 128 -1.53 12.60 9.12
C THR A 128 -0.80 12.30 10.44
N ILE A 129 -0.64 11.02 10.78
CA ILE A 129 0.05 10.60 12.00
C ILE A 129 1.56 10.92 11.92
N SER A 130 2.17 10.76 10.75
CA SER A 130 3.61 10.94 10.58
C SER A 130 4.09 12.34 10.95
N GLY A 131 3.43 13.40 10.47
CA GLY A 131 3.88 14.73 10.89
C GLY A 131 3.35 15.21 12.23
N TRP A 132 2.32 14.57 12.80
CA TRP A 132 2.05 14.71 14.23
C TRP A 132 3.22 14.16 15.06
N ILE A 133 3.75 12.98 14.71
CA ILE A 133 4.94 12.39 15.36
C ILE A 133 6.14 13.33 15.23
N VAL A 134 6.43 13.82 14.02
CA VAL A 134 7.56 14.75 13.80
C VAL A 134 7.37 16.05 14.59
N GLY A 135 6.17 16.63 14.56
CA GLY A 135 5.84 17.83 15.32
C GLY A 135 6.00 17.65 16.83
N PHE A 136 5.59 16.49 17.36
CA PHE A 136 5.79 16.15 18.75
C PHE A 136 7.27 16.11 19.12
N PHE A 137 8.11 15.43 18.34
CA PHE A 137 9.56 15.37 18.62
C PHE A 137 10.26 16.72 18.49
N ASP A 138 9.86 17.56 17.54
CA ASP A 138 10.41 18.90 17.36
C ASP A 138 9.99 19.84 18.49
N SER A 139 8.76 19.70 19.01
CA SER A 139 8.29 20.45 20.19
C SER A 139 9.03 20.08 21.47
N LEU A 140 9.41 18.80 21.64
CA LEU A 140 10.18 18.33 22.81
C LEU A 140 11.62 18.89 22.83
N HIS A 141 12.19 19.16 21.65
CA HIS A 141 13.54 19.71 21.52
C HIS A 141 13.58 21.25 21.61
N GLN A 142 12.47 21.93 21.95
CA GLN A 142 12.35 23.40 22.04
C GLN A 142 12.91 24.16 20.82
N VAL A 143 12.82 23.59 19.62
CA VAL A 143 13.23 24.27 18.39
C VAL A 143 12.08 25.20 17.97
N ALA A 144 11.94 26.32 18.70
CA ALA A 144 10.83 27.27 18.54
C ALA A 144 10.74 27.83 17.11
N GLU A 145 11.89 28.14 16.48
CA GLU A 145 11.93 28.63 15.09
C GLU A 145 11.43 27.61 14.05
N VAL A 146 11.65 26.31 14.26
CA VAL A 146 11.20 25.25 13.34
C VAL A 146 9.70 24.98 13.51
N THR A 147 9.16 25.20 14.70
CA THR A 147 7.74 24.95 15.01
C THR A 147 6.83 26.00 14.35
N GLU A 148 7.23 27.26 14.31
CA GLU A 148 6.46 28.31 13.62
C GLU A 148 6.50 28.18 12.09
N MET A 149 7.64 27.73 11.52
CA MET A 149 7.79 27.58 10.08
C MET A 149 6.89 26.48 9.48
N TYR A 150 6.47 25.49 10.29
CA TYR A 150 5.69 24.32 9.85
C TYR A 150 4.49 24.01 10.75
N GLU A 151 3.90 25.02 11.42
CA GLU A 151 2.77 24.84 12.33
C GLU A 151 1.58 24.13 11.65
N HIS A 152 1.34 24.41 10.37
CA HIS A 152 0.31 23.74 9.57
C HIS A 152 0.61 22.24 9.37
N GLU A 153 1.87 21.83 9.27
CA GLU A 153 2.27 20.44 9.00
C GLU A 153 2.46 19.61 10.28
N THR A 154 2.42 20.24 11.45
CA THR A 154 2.62 19.58 12.76
C THR A 154 1.34 19.54 13.61
N ASN A 155 0.39 20.46 13.39
CA ASN A 155 -0.89 20.48 14.09
C ASN A 155 -1.89 19.44 13.52
N LEU A 156 -2.32 18.49 14.36
CA LEU A 156 -3.19 17.39 13.96
C LEU A 156 -4.56 17.83 13.45
N SER A 157 -5.20 18.81 14.11
CA SER A 157 -6.52 19.30 13.73
C SER A 157 -6.48 19.98 12.36
N ARG A 158 -5.52 20.89 12.14
CA ARG A 158 -5.35 21.58 10.85
C ARG A 158 -5.04 20.63 9.70
N ARG A 159 -4.28 19.56 9.95
CA ARG A 159 -3.99 18.55 8.92
C ARG A 159 -5.18 17.66 8.60
N THR A 160 -5.94 17.28 9.60
CA THR A 160 -7.15 16.47 9.39
C THR A 160 -8.14 17.25 8.51
N GLU A 161 -8.31 18.54 8.79
CA GLU A 161 -9.12 19.44 7.95
C GLU A 161 -8.51 19.63 6.56
N GLY A 162 -7.20 19.85 6.46
CA GLY A 162 -6.49 19.97 5.18
C GLY A 162 -6.63 18.73 4.30
N TYR A 163 -6.37 17.53 4.82
CA TYR A 163 -6.53 16.28 4.06
C TYR A 163 -7.99 15.99 3.71
N LYS A 164 -8.94 16.34 4.58
CA LYS A 164 -10.37 16.24 4.26
C LYS A 164 -10.74 17.17 3.11
N GLY A 165 -10.22 18.40 3.11
CA GLY A 165 -10.38 19.35 2.02
C GLY A 165 -9.78 18.82 0.72
N LEU A 166 -8.53 18.36 0.74
CA LEU A 166 -7.84 17.77 -0.41
C LEU A 166 -8.57 16.55 -0.97
N LEU A 167 -9.10 15.68 -0.10
CA LEU A 167 -9.89 14.52 -0.52
C LEU A 167 -11.19 14.97 -1.22
N GLN A 168 -11.93 15.90 -0.61
CA GLN A 168 -13.17 16.41 -1.19
C GLN A 168 -12.93 17.11 -2.53
N ASP A 169 -11.86 17.88 -2.61
CA ASP A 169 -11.46 18.60 -3.82
C ASP A 169 -11.00 17.64 -4.91
N ALA A 170 -10.21 16.61 -4.59
CA ALA A 170 -9.81 15.57 -5.55
C ALA A 170 -11.01 14.77 -6.09
N ILE A 171 -12.06 14.58 -5.30
CA ILE A 171 -13.31 13.92 -5.75
C ILE A 171 -14.10 14.82 -6.70
N ARG A 172 -14.19 16.13 -6.41
CA ARG A 172 -14.95 17.09 -7.22
C ARG A 172 -14.21 17.54 -8.48
N HIS A 173 -12.89 17.66 -8.39
CA HIS A 173 -12.00 18.20 -9.42
C HIS A 173 -10.75 17.31 -9.59
N PRO A 174 -10.90 16.06 -10.08
CA PRO A 174 -9.80 15.09 -10.14
C PRO A 174 -8.66 15.53 -11.06
N PHE A 175 -8.95 16.16 -12.19
CA PHE A 175 -7.94 16.62 -13.14
C PHE A 175 -7.10 17.79 -12.62
N GLN A 176 -7.61 18.55 -11.64
CA GLN A 176 -6.87 19.63 -10.99
C GLN A 176 -5.99 19.11 -9.84
N ASN A 177 -6.26 17.89 -9.37
CA ASN A 177 -5.58 17.23 -8.25
C ASN A 177 -4.67 16.06 -8.69
N LEU A 178 -4.31 15.98 -9.97
CA LEU A 178 -3.52 14.87 -10.53
C LEU A 178 -2.21 14.64 -9.78
N GLN A 179 -1.54 15.70 -9.33
CA GLN A 179 -0.29 15.61 -8.57
C GLN A 179 -0.49 14.90 -7.22
N ASN A 180 -1.54 15.25 -6.48
CA ASN A 180 -1.90 14.64 -5.20
C ASN A 180 -2.34 13.18 -5.38
N ILE A 181 -3.15 12.92 -6.40
CA ILE A 181 -3.62 11.56 -6.75
C ILE A 181 -2.42 10.69 -7.14
N TYR A 182 -1.53 11.21 -7.99
CA TYR A 182 -0.31 10.53 -8.41
C TYR A 182 0.59 10.18 -7.22
N PHE A 183 0.81 11.14 -6.31
CA PHE A 183 1.55 10.90 -5.08
C PHE A 183 0.93 9.77 -4.25
N GLY A 184 -0.39 9.83 -4.01
CA GLY A 184 -1.10 8.80 -3.26
C GLY A 184 -1.03 7.41 -3.91
N LEU A 185 -1.11 7.35 -5.25
CA LEU A 185 -0.99 6.10 -6.00
C LEU A 185 0.41 5.48 -5.86
N LEU A 186 1.47 6.28 -5.99
CA LEU A 186 2.86 5.81 -5.81
C LEU A 186 3.10 5.27 -4.40
N MET A 187 2.58 5.98 -3.40
CA MET A 187 2.66 5.55 -2.00
C MET A 187 1.91 4.24 -1.74
N GLY A 188 0.81 3.99 -2.44
CA GLY A 188 0.01 2.76 -2.30
C GLY A 188 0.52 1.55 -3.10
N LEU A 189 1.58 1.69 -3.92
CA LEU A 189 2.05 0.62 -4.81
C LEU A 189 2.50 -0.64 -4.07
N SER A 190 3.14 -0.49 -2.90
CA SER A 190 3.63 -1.61 -2.10
C SER A 190 2.49 -2.47 -1.55
N ALA A 191 1.40 -1.82 -1.11
CA ALA A 191 0.24 -2.48 -0.53
C ALA A 191 -0.54 -3.34 -1.55
N ILE A 192 -0.50 -2.97 -2.84
CA ILE A 192 -1.22 -3.69 -3.89
C ILE A 192 -0.41 -4.85 -4.50
N ILE A 193 0.85 -5.07 -4.08
CA ILE A 193 1.69 -6.17 -4.62
C ILE A 193 0.99 -7.53 -4.52
N PRO A 194 0.42 -7.95 -3.36
CA PRO A 194 -0.27 -9.24 -3.27
C PRO A 194 -1.46 -9.33 -4.23
N THR A 195 -2.23 -8.23 -4.33
CA THR A 195 -3.38 -8.10 -5.23
C THR A 195 -2.96 -8.24 -6.70
N ALA A 196 -1.90 -7.52 -7.08
CA ALA A 196 -1.34 -7.54 -8.43
C ALA A 196 -0.84 -8.94 -8.82
N ILE A 197 -0.18 -9.65 -7.89
CA ILE A 197 0.29 -11.02 -8.14
C ILE A 197 -0.89 -11.95 -8.46
N HIS A 198 -1.95 -11.97 -7.64
CA HIS A 198 -3.07 -12.89 -7.91
C HIS A 198 -3.84 -12.51 -9.19
N LEU A 199 -4.00 -11.21 -9.48
CA LEU A 199 -4.65 -10.74 -10.71
C LEU A 199 -3.81 -11.09 -11.95
N SER A 200 -2.49 -10.97 -11.88
CA SER A 200 -1.60 -11.36 -12.98
C SER A 200 -1.74 -12.86 -13.31
N MET A 201 -1.89 -13.72 -12.30
CA MET A 201 -2.14 -15.15 -12.50
C MET A 201 -3.50 -15.42 -13.14
N PHE A 202 -4.52 -14.62 -12.80
CA PHE A 202 -5.82 -14.69 -13.46
C PHE A 202 -5.72 -14.31 -14.94
N PHE A 203 -5.10 -13.17 -15.26
CA PHE A 203 -4.93 -12.72 -16.65
C PHE A 203 -4.09 -13.68 -17.49
N LYS A 204 -3.01 -14.24 -16.91
CA LYS A 204 -2.23 -15.31 -17.55
C LYS A 204 -3.12 -16.52 -17.86
N SER A 205 -3.93 -16.95 -16.89
CA SER A 205 -4.85 -18.09 -17.08
C SER A 205 -5.87 -17.79 -18.18
N LEU A 206 -6.42 -16.57 -18.20
CA LEU A 206 -7.39 -16.12 -19.20
C LEU A 206 -6.76 -16.13 -20.59
N TYR A 207 -5.56 -15.57 -20.74
CA TYR A 207 -4.82 -15.53 -21.99
C TYR A 207 -4.60 -16.95 -22.55
N ILE A 208 -4.09 -17.88 -21.72
CA ILE A 208 -3.86 -19.28 -22.13
C ILE A 208 -5.17 -19.92 -22.60
N THR A 209 -6.26 -19.74 -21.86
CA THR A 209 -7.54 -20.38 -22.22
C THR A 209 -8.22 -19.77 -23.44
N THR A 210 -7.97 -18.50 -23.74
CA THR A 210 -8.62 -17.79 -24.85
C THR A 210 -7.82 -17.91 -26.14
N PHE A 211 -6.48 -17.87 -26.06
CA PHE A 211 -5.60 -17.76 -27.25
C PHE A 211 -4.69 -18.98 -27.50
N HIS A 212 -4.56 -19.91 -26.55
CA HIS A 212 -3.70 -21.10 -26.69
C HIS A 212 -4.47 -22.43 -26.54
N SER A 213 -5.80 -22.38 -26.33
CA SER A 213 -6.67 -23.56 -26.22
C SER A 213 -7.60 -23.74 -27.45
N ASN A 214 -7.38 -22.96 -28.51
CA ASN A 214 -7.92 -23.20 -29.86
C ASN A 214 -6.76 -23.63 -30.76
#